data_AF-A5EXJ9-F1
#
_entry.id   AF-A5EXJ9-F1
#
_cell.length_a   1.000
_cell.length_b   1.000
_cell.length_c   1.000
_cell.angle_alpha   90.00
_cell.angle_beta   90.00
_cell.angle_gamma   90.00
#
_symmetry.space_group_name_H-M   'P 1'
#
loop_
_entity.id
_entity.type
_entity.pdbx_description
1 polymer ?
#
loop_
_entity_poly.entity_id
_entity_poly.type
_entity_poly.pdbx_seq_one_letter_code
_entity_poly.pdbx_strand_id
1 'polypeptide(L)'
;MNINVTLIGQMGTFLVFWWFVNKVIWPMFANIATERQRKIADGLNMADKAKFAVQEAEHQSQEILSKAKMQAAEIVSRANKEASEMIAQAKEQAQRSSEAEVLQAHVQIEQEKRQVRDELRAQLSHLVIAGAEKVLGREVNDRDHERLLHELTEKF
;
A
#
# COMPACT_ATOMS: atom_id res chain seq x y z
N MET A 1 27.24 -20.79 108.86
CA MET A 1 27.73 -20.14 107.61
C MET A 1 27.16 -20.72 106.32
N ASN A 2 26.29 -21.74 106.34
CA ASN A 2 25.70 -22.31 105.11
C ASN A 2 24.58 -21.45 104.49
N ILE A 3 23.84 -20.69 105.30
CA ILE A 3 22.73 -19.83 104.83
C ILE A 3 23.23 -18.77 103.83
N ASN A 4 24.40 -18.18 104.06
CA ASN A 4 24.97 -17.18 103.15
C ASN A 4 25.36 -17.80 101.80
N VAL A 5 25.93 -19.01 101.81
CA VAL A 5 26.27 -19.73 100.55
C VAL A 5 25.00 -20.10 99.78
N THR A 6 23.95 -20.55 100.46
CA THR A 6 22.65 -20.83 99.80
C THR A 6 21.99 -19.57 99.23
N LEU A 7 22.08 -18.43 99.93
CA LEU A 7 21.57 -17.14 99.43
C LEU A 7 22.35 -16.63 98.21
N ILE A 8 23.69 -16.71 98.24
CA ILE A 8 24.53 -16.35 97.09
C ILE A 8 24.24 -17.27 95.90
N GLY A 9 24.09 -18.58 96.15
CA GLY A 9 23.68 -19.54 95.14
C GLY A 9 22.32 -19.20 94.53
N GLN A 10 21.31 -18.91 95.35
CA GLN A 10 19.98 -18.48 94.90
C GLN A 10 20.04 -17.20 94.06
N MET A 11 20.79 -16.18 94.49
CA MET A 11 21.01 -14.96 93.70
C MET A 11 21.68 -15.26 92.35
N GLY A 12 22.70 -16.12 92.32
CA GLY A 12 23.35 -16.57 91.09
C GLY A 12 22.39 -17.28 90.14
N THR A 13 21.58 -18.22 90.65
CA THR A 13 20.54 -18.90 89.87
C THR A 13 19.51 -17.92 89.31
N PHE A 14 19.06 -16.94 90.12
CA PHE A 14 18.16 -15.88 89.67
C PHE A 14 18.76 -15.03 88.53
N LEU A 15 20.04 -14.65 88.63
CA LEU A 15 20.73 -13.89 87.59
C LEU A 15 20.89 -14.70 86.30
N VAL A 16 21.25 -15.99 86.39
CA VAL A 16 21.34 -16.88 85.22
C VAL A 16 19.98 -17.06 84.56
N PHE A 17 18.92 -17.28 85.34
CA PHE A 17 17.54 -17.37 84.81
C PHE A 17 17.13 -16.07 84.13
N TRP A 18 17.37 -14.92 84.76
CA TRP A 18 17.05 -13.62 84.18
C TRP A 18 17.80 -13.39 82.87
N TRP A 19 19.10 -13.69 82.83
CA TRP A 19 19.91 -13.60 81.62
C TRP A 19 19.43 -14.55 80.53
N PHE A 20 19.07 -15.79 80.87
CA PHE A 20 18.54 -16.77 79.92
C PHE A 20 17.19 -16.33 79.34
N VAL A 21 16.27 -15.86 80.18
CA VAL A 21 14.97 -15.33 79.74
C VAL A 21 15.19 -14.11 78.82
N ASN A 22 16.04 -13.17 79.21
CA ASN A 22 16.34 -12.00 78.39
C ASN A 22 17.04 -12.37 77.06
N LYS A 23 17.92 -13.38 77.07
CA LYS A 23 18.69 -13.76 75.87
C LYS A 23 17.98 -14.75 74.96
N VAL A 24 17.06 -15.58 75.45
CA VAL A 24 16.41 -16.64 74.65
C VAL A 24 14.94 -16.34 74.42
N ILE A 25 14.22 -15.96 75.47
CA ILE A 25 12.77 -15.77 75.39
C ILE A 25 12.43 -14.48 74.62
N TRP A 26 13.11 -13.37 74.91
CA TRP A 26 12.89 -12.11 74.19
C TRP A 26 13.14 -12.20 72.68
N PRO A 27 14.27 -12.74 72.17
CA PRO A 27 14.46 -12.85 70.72
C PRO A 27 13.52 -13.86 70.08
N MET A 28 13.12 -14.94 70.77
CA MET A 28 12.14 -15.88 70.22
C MET A 28 10.78 -15.20 70.00
N PHE A 29 10.29 -14.42 70.97
CA PHE A 29 9.05 -13.67 70.81
C PHE A 29 9.16 -12.55 69.77
N ALA A 30 10.28 -11.82 69.77
CA ALA A 30 10.54 -10.78 68.77
C ALA A 30 10.55 -11.36 67.35
N ASN A 31 11.24 -12.49 67.14
CA ASN A 31 11.32 -13.16 65.84
C ASN A 31 9.94 -13.60 65.32
N ILE A 32 9.09 -14.16 66.18
CA ILE A 32 7.73 -14.57 65.80
C ILE A 32 6.87 -13.34 65.44
N ALA A 33 6.99 -12.25 66.18
CA ALA A 33 6.29 -11.01 65.89
C ALA A 33 6.77 -10.38 64.58
N THR A 34 8.09 -10.31 64.36
CA THR A 34 8.68 -9.77 63.12
C THR A 34 8.34 -10.62 61.91
N GLU A 35 8.29 -11.95 62.05
CA GLU A 35 7.93 -12.86 60.95
C GLU A 35 6.48 -12.64 60.49
N ARG A 36 5.54 -12.44 61.45
CA ARG A 36 4.15 -12.09 61.13
C ARG A 36 4.05 -10.70 60.51
N GLN A 37 4.73 -9.71 61.10
CA GLN A 37 4.75 -8.35 60.56
C GLN A 37 5.31 -8.32 59.14
N ARG A 38 6.39 -9.07 58.88
CA ARG A 38 7.01 -9.22 57.57
C ARG A 38 6.06 -9.89 56.57
N LYS A 39 5.40 -10.99 56.93
CA LYS A 39 4.42 -11.66 56.05
C LYS A 39 3.25 -10.74 55.66
N ILE A 40 2.75 -9.95 56.60
CA ILE A 40 1.67 -8.98 56.34
C ILE A 40 2.19 -7.84 55.46
N ALA A 41 3.37 -7.29 55.76
CA ALA A 41 3.97 -6.21 54.97
C ALA A 41 4.32 -6.67 53.54
N ASP A 42 4.94 -7.84 53.39
CA ASP A 42 5.29 -8.43 52.09
C ASP A 42 4.02 -8.78 51.31
N GLY A 43 2.99 -9.33 51.96
CA GLY A 43 1.70 -9.61 51.33
C GLY A 43 0.98 -8.36 50.84
N LEU A 44 0.98 -7.28 51.63
CA LEU A 44 0.40 -6.00 51.25
C LEU A 44 1.18 -5.37 50.07
N ASN A 45 2.51 -5.35 50.17
CA ASN A 45 3.38 -4.84 49.11
C ASN A 45 3.24 -5.63 47.81
N MET A 46 3.09 -6.96 47.88
CA MET A 46 2.83 -7.81 46.72
C MET A 46 1.46 -7.56 46.12
N ALA A 47 0.42 -7.39 46.95
CA ALA A 47 -0.92 -7.07 46.48
C ALA A 47 -0.96 -5.70 45.78
N ASP A 48 -0.31 -4.68 46.35
CA ASP A 48 -0.25 -3.34 45.76
C ASP A 48 0.58 -3.32 44.47
N LYS A 49 1.73 -4.02 44.44
CA LYS A 49 2.52 -4.19 43.22
C LYS A 49 1.77 -4.95 42.14
N ALA A 50 1.01 -5.99 42.51
CA ALA A 50 0.20 -6.74 41.56
C ALA A 50 -0.92 -5.87 40.97
N LYS A 51 -1.61 -5.08 41.80
CA LYS A 51 -2.63 -4.12 41.31
C LYS A 51 -2.03 -3.09 40.37
N PHE A 52 -0.89 -2.50 40.74
CA PHE A 52 -0.21 -1.52 39.91
C PHE A 52 0.28 -2.14 38.59
N ALA A 53 0.85 -3.35 38.64
CA ALA A 53 1.30 -4.06 37.44
C ALA A 53 0.14 -4.41 36.50
N VAL A 54 -1.03 -4.78 37.04
CA VAL A 54 -2.24 -5.03 36.22
C VAL A 54 -2.74 -3.72 35.59
N GLN A 55 -2.81 -2.63 36.34
CA GLN A 55 -3.22 -1.32 35.81
C GLN A 55 -2.26 -0.81 34.73
N GLU A 56 -0.95 -0.94 34.96
CA GLU A 56 0.08 -0.55 34.00
C GLU A 56 0.02 -1.43 32.75
N ALA A 57 -0.14 -2.75 32.90
CA ALA A 57 -0.29 -3.66 31.75
C ALA A 57 -1.57 -3.37 30.95
N GLU A 58 -2.68 -3.04 31.62
CA GLU A 58 -3.93 -2.65 30.97
C GLU A 58 -3.77 -1.32 30.21
N HIS A 59 -3.15 -0.32 30.83
CA HIS A 59 -2.84 0.97 30.21
C HIS A 59 -1.94 0.80 28.97
N GLN A 60 -0.84 0.04 29.10
CA GLN A 60 0.06 -0.27 27.98
C GLN A 60 -0.65 -1.03 26.86
N SER A 61 -1.50 -2.00 27.19
CA SER A 61 -2.31 -2.74 26.22
C SER A 61 -3.26 -1.81 25.47
N GLN A 62 -3.97 -0.92 26.17
CA GLN A 62 -4.84 0.07 25.56
C GLN A 62 -4.07 1.06 24.67
N GLU A 63 -2.88 1.50 25.09
CA GLU A 63 -2.02 2.37 24.31
C GLU A 63 -1.53 1.68 23.03
N ILE A 64 -1.09 0.43 23.12
CA ILE A 64 -0.68 -0.38 21.95
C ILE A 64 -1.85 -0.58 21.00
N LEU A 65 -3.04 -0.93 21.51
CA LEU A 65 -4.24 -1.09 20.69
C LEU A 65 -4.65 0.22 20.01
N SER A 66 -4.56 1.35 20.72
CA SER A 66 -4.85 2.67 20.16
C SER A 66 -3.85 3.04 19.06
N LYS A 67 -2.54 2.86 19.31
CA LYS A 67 -1.48 3.06 18.30
C LYS A 67 -1.66 2.15 17.08
N ALA A 68 -1.95 0.87 17.29
CA ALA A 68 -2.20 -0.07 16.20
C ALA A 68 -3.43 0.33 15.36
N LYS A 69 -4.52 0.79 16.00
CA LYS A 69 -5.71 1.30 15.29
C LYS A 69 -5.40 2.57 14.50
N MET A 70 -4.65 3.51 15.07
CA MET A 70 -4.24 4.74 14.37
C MET A 70 -3.35 4.42 13.18
N GLN A 71 -2.35 3.55 13.34
CA GLN A 71 -1.48 3.11 12.25
C GLN A 71 -2.25 2.38 11.16
N ALA A 72 -3.17 1.48 11.52
CA ALA A 72 -4.02 0.80 10.54
C ALA A 72 -4.91 1.79 9.76
N ALA A 73 -5.54 2.75 10.46
CA ALA A 73 -6.33 3.79 9.83
C ALA A 73 -5.48 4.69 8.90
N GLU A 74 -4.25 5.03 9.31
CA GLU A 74 -3.32 5.80 8.49
C GLU A 74 -2.90 5.04 7.23
N ILE A 75 -2.58 3.75 7.35
CA ILE A 75 -2.22 2.88 6.21
C ILE A 75 -3.39 2.80 5.22
N VAL A 76 -4.61 2.56 5.70
CA VAL A 76 -5.81 2.49 4.86
C VAL A 76 -6.09 3.85 4.19
N SER A 77 -5.97 4.95 4.94
CA SER A 77 -6.16 6.29 4.39
C SER A 77 -5.13 6.61 3.31
N ARG A 78 -3.86 6.24 3.52
CA ARG A 78 -2.79 6.43 2.55
C ARG A 78 -3.02 5.60 1.30
N ALA A 79 -3.34 4.31 1.46
CA ALA A 79 -3.64 3.41 0.34
C ALA A 79 -4.84 3.91 -0.49
N ASN A 80 -5.90 4.38 0.15
CA ASN A 80 -7.06 4.94 -0.56
C ASN A 80 -6.70 6.24 -1.32
N LYS A 81 -5.87 7.10 -0.73
CA LYS A 81 -5.42 8.32 -1.39
C LYS A 81 -4.53 8.02 -2.59
N GLU A 82 -3.54 7.14 -2.42
CA GLU A 82 -2.65 6.69 -3.49
C GLU A 82 -3.43 6.00 -4.62
N ALA A 83 -4.41 5.14 -4.29
CA ALA A 83 -5.28 4.51 -5.28
C ALA A 83 -6.13 5.54 -6.03
N SER A 84 -6.71 6.53 -5.34
CA SER A 84 -7.49 7.59 -5.97
C SER A 84 -6.63 8.46 -6.89
N GLU A 85 -5.41 8.80 -6.46
CA GLU A 85 -4.45 9.57 -7.27
C GLU A 85 -4.01 8.77 -8.50
N MET A 86 -3.72 7.47 -8.34
CA MET A 86 -3.37 6.58 -9.43
C MET A 86 -4.51 6.45 -10.46
N ILE A 87 -5.75 6.31 -10.00
CA ILE A 87 -6.93 6.26 -10.89
C ILE A 87 -7.10 7.60 -11.62
N ALA A 88 -6.93 8.73 -10.93
CA ALA A 88 -7.03 10.04 -11.55
C ALA A 88 -5.95 10.26 -12.61
N GLN A 89 -4.69 9.92 -12.31
CA GLN A 89 -3.58 9.99 -13.27
C GLN A 89 -3.77 9.04 -14.45
N ALA A 90 -4.23 7.81 -14.21
CA ALA A 90 -4.52 6.85 -15.27
C ALA A 90 -5.64 7.35 -16.18
N LYS A 91 -6.69 7.96 -15.62
CA LYS A 91 -7.79 8.56 -16.39
C LYS A 91 -7.33 9.75 -17.22
N GLU A 92 -6.54 10.65 -16.65
CA GLU A 92 -5.96 11.80 -17.36
C GLU A 92 -5.03 11.34 -18.48
N GLN A 93 -4.19 10.34 -18.22
CA GLN A 93 -3.31 9.77 -19.23
C GLN A 93 -4.09 9.09 -20.35
N ALA A 94 -5.12 8.30 -20.01
CA ALA A 94 -5.98 7.65 -20.99
C ALA A 94 -6.70 8.68 -21.87
N GLN A 95 -7.19 9.78 -21.29
CA GLN A 95 -7.83 10.85 -22.04
C GLN A 95 -6.85 11.54 -22.99
N ARG A 96 -5.64 11.89 -22.52
CA ARG A 96 -4.60 12.48 -23.38
C ARG A 96 -4.17 11.55 -24.51
N SER A 97 -3.97 10.27 -24.21
CA SER A 97 -3.62 9.27 -25.21
C SER A 97 -4.74 9.06 -26.23
N SER A 98 -6.00 9.06 -25.79
CA SER A 98 -7.16 8.97 -26.68
C SER A 98 -7.28 10.20 -27.59
N GLU A 99 -7.10 11.41 -27.06
CA GLU A 99 -7.10 12.65 -27.85
C GLU A 99 -5.96 12.65 -28.88
N ALA A 100 -4.76 12.20 -28.49
CA ALA A 100 -3.62 12.06 -29.39
C ALA A 100 -3.87 11.01 -30.49
N GLU A 101 -4.46 9.87 -30.14
CA GLU A 101 -4.81 8.80 -31.08
C GLU A 101 -5.86 9.29 -32.10
N VAL A 102 -6.89 10.01 -31.64
CA VAL A 102 -7.90 10.62 -32.53
C VAL A 102 -7.26 11.63 -33.47
N LEU A 103 -6.38 12.51 -32.97
CA LEU A 103 -5.68 13.48 -33.81
C LEU A 103 -4.81 12.78 -34.87
N GLN A 104 -4.06 11.75 -34.47
CA GLN A 104 -3.23 10.96 -35.37
C GLN A 104 -4.09 10.25 -36.44
N ALA A 105 -5.23 9.69 -36.06
CA ALA A 105 -6.17 9.07 -36.99
C ALA A 105 -6.70 10.09 -38.02
N HIS A 106 -7.02 11.32 -37.59
CA HIS A 106 -7.44 12.38 -38.52
C HIS A 106 -6.33 12.76 -39.50
N VAL A 107 -5.08 12.86 -39.05
CA VAL A 107 -3.92 13.13 -39.92
C VAL A 107 -3.73 12.00 -40.93
N GLN A 108 -3.83 10.74 -40.50
CA GLN A 108 -3.73 9.58 -41.37
C GLN A 108 -4.85 9.55 -42.42
N ILE A 109 -6.10 9.80 -42.02
CA ILE A 109 -7.26 9.89 -42.93
C ILE A 109 -7.05 11.00 -43.97
N GLU A 110 -6.56 12.17 -43.57
CA GLU A 110 -6.32 13.26 -44.53
C GLU A 110 -5.17 12.97 -45.49
N GLN A 111 -4.14 12.27 -45.04
CA GLN A 111 -3.06 11.79 -45.89
C GLN A 111 -3.56 10.73 -46.88
N GLU A 112 -4.32 9.75 -46.41
CA GLU A 112 -4.91 8.69 -47.24
C GLU A 112 -5.87 9.28 -48.27
N LYS A 113 -6.73 10.23 -47.88
CA LYS A 113 -7.58 10.96 -48.83
C LYS A 113 -6.78 11.72 -49.88
N ARG A 114 -5.63 12.31 -49.55
CA ARG A 114 -4.75 12.97 -50.53
C ARG A 114 -4.19 11.95 -51.52
N GLN A 115 -3.67 10.84 -51.02
CA GLN A 115 -3.13 9.76 -51.84
C GLN A 115 -4.20 9.19 -52.79
N VAL A 116 -5.40 8.89 -52.29
CA VAL A 116 -6.52 8.41 -53.10
C VAL A 116 -6.92 9.44 -54.18
N ARG A 117 -6.93 10.73 -53.87
CA ARG A 117 -7.21 11.77 -54.88
C ARG A 117 -6.13 11.85 -55.96
N ASP A 118 -4.86 11.71 -55.59
CA ASP A 118 -3.77 11.75 -56.56
C ASP A 118 -3.77 10.50 -57.45
N GLU A 119 -4.09 9.33 -56.87
CA GLU A 119 -4.29 8.09 -57.63
C GLU A 119 -5.49 8.20 -58.59
N LEU A 120 -6.63 8.72 -58.14
CA LEU A 120 -7.80 8.97 -58.99
C LEU A 120 -7.49 9.93 -60.15
N ARG A 121 -6.66 10.96 -59.92
CA ARG A 121 -6.22 11.89 -60.98
C ARG A 121 -5.35 11.18 -62.01
N ALA A 122 -4.45 10.29 -61.59
CA ALA A 122 -3.62 9.50 -62.49
C ALA A 122 -4.47 8.52 -63.32
N GLN A 123 -5.40 7.81 -62.67
CA GLN A 123 -6.33 6.91 -63.36
C GLN A 123 -7.23 7.67 -64.34
N LEU A 124 -7.75 8.84 -63.96
CA LEU A 124 -8.56 9.68 -64.84
C LEU A 124 -7.76 10.18 -66.05
N SER A 125 -6.51 10.60 -65.86
CA SER A 125 -5.64 11.03 -66.96
C SER A 125 -5.39 9.89 -67.95
N HIS A 126 -5.15 8.67 -67.45
CA HIS A 126 -5.01 7.49 -68.30
C HIS A 126 -6.31 7.14 -69.06
N LEU A 127 -7.47 7.24 -68.40
CA LEU A 127 -8.79 7.05 -69.02
C LEU A 127 -9.08 8.09 -70.10
N VAL A 128 -8.72 9.36 -69.88
CA VAL A 128 -8.91 10.44 -70.86
C VAL A 128 -8.01 10.21 -72.08
N ILE A 129 -6.74 9.81 -71.88
CA ILE A 129 -5.82 9.48 -72.99
C ILE A 129 -6.35 8.27 -73.77
N ALA A 130 -6.68 7.17 -73.09
CA ALA A 130 -7.24 5.98 -73.74
C ALA A 130 -8.57 6.27 -74.46
N GLY A 131 -9.41 7.14 -73.90
CA GLY A 131 -10.63 7.63 -74.52
C GLY A 131 -10.34 8.44 -75.79
N ALA A 132 -9.39 9.37 -75.72
CA ALA A 132 -8.97 10.19 -76.86
C ALA A 132 -8.34 9.34 -77.97
N GLU A 133 -7.45 8.40 -77.63
CA GLU A 133 -6.86 7.44 -78.59
C GLU A 133 -7.93 6.60 -79.29
N LYS A 134 -8.97 6.16 -78.57
CA LYS A 134 -10.07 5.40 -79.17
C LYS A 134 -10.95 6.24 -80.09
N VAL A 135 -11.20 7.50 -79.75
CA VAL A 135 -11.96 8.44 -80.62
C VAL A 135 -11.15 8.81 -81.86
N LEU A 136 -9.87 9.17 -81.70
CA LEU A 136 -8.95 9.45 -82.81
C LEU A 136 -8.75 8.23 -83.70
N GLY A 137 -8.51 7.05 -83.12
CA GLY A 137 -8.36 5.81 -83.88
C GLY A 137 -9.61 5.45 -84.69
N ARG A 138 -10.81 5.77 -84.19
CA ARG A 138 -12.06 5.60 -84.94
C ARG A 138 -12.23 6.64 -86.05
N GLU A 139 -12.00 7.92 -85.77
CA GLU A 139 -12.09 8.96 -86.81
C GLU A 139 -11.04 8.78 -87.92
N VAL A 140 -9.82 8.35 -87.58
CA VAL A 140 -8.78 8.04 -88.58
C VAL A 140 -9.19 6.83 -89.42
N ASN A 141 -9.74 5.77 -88.80
CA ASN A 141 -10.19 4.58 -89.53
C ASN A 141 -11.41 4.86 -90.41
N ASP A 142 -12.39 5.65 -89.93
CA ASP A 142 -13.55 6.06 -90.74
C ASP A 142 -13.12 6.91 -91.95
N ARG A 143 -12.16 7.84 -91.76
CA ARG A 143 -11.57 8.63 -92.87
C ARG A 143 -10.71 7.79 -93.83
N ASP A 144 -9.96 6.82 -93.32
CA ASP A 144 -9.19 5.89 -94.15
C ASP A 144 -10.11 4.92 -94.90
N HIS A 145 -11.25 4.52 -94.33
CA HIS A 145 -12.24 3.66 -94.98
C HIS A 145 -12.92 4.38 -96.15
N GLU A 146 -13.32 5.65 -95.99
CA GLU A 146 -13.84 6.46 -97.10
C GLU A 146 -12.78 6.67 -98.20
N ARG A 147 -11.53 6.94 -97.82
CA ARG A 147 -10.45 7.13 -98.79
C ARG A 147 -10.15 5.86 -99.59
N LEU A 148 -10.15 4.68 -98.95
CA LEU A 148 -9.97 3.39 -99.61
C LEU A 148 -11.16 3.04 -100.52
N LEU A 149 -12.40 3.39 -100.12
CA LEU A 149 -13.57 3.23 -100.99
C LEU A 149 -13.48 4.13 -102.23
N HIS A 150 -13.07 5.40 -102.06
CA HIS A 150 -12.91 6.32 -103.17
C HIS A 150 -11.81 5.90 -104.16
N GLU A 151 -10.63 5.47 -103.68
CA GLU A 151 -9.54 4.97 -104.54
C GLU A 151 -9.92 3.67 -105.29
N LEU A 152 -10.80 2.84 -104.72
CA LEU A 152 -11.33 1.65 -105.40
C LEU A 152 -12.38 2.00 -106.47
N THR A 153 -13.19 3.05 -106.25
CA THR A 153 -14.20 3.48 -107.23
C THR A 153 -13.63 4.30 -108.39
N GLU A 154 -12.53 5.05 -108.21
CA GLU A 154 -11.91 5.81 -109.31
C GLU A 154 -11.10 4.94 -110.29
N LYS A 155 -10.84 3.67 -109.97
CA LYS A 155 -10.19 2.71 -110.88
C LYS A 155 -11.14 1.93 -111.80
N PHE A 156 -12.43 2.25 -111.83
CA PHE A 156 -13.40 1.78 -112.82
C PHE A 156 -13.97 2.95 -113.61
#